data_AF-A0A8T2QEA7-F1
#
_entry.id   AF-A0A8T2QEA7-F1
#
_cell.length_a   1.000
_cell.length_b   1.000
_cell.length_c   1.000
_cell.angle_alpha   90.00
_cell.angle_beta   90.00
_cell.angle_gamma   90.00
#
_symmetry.space_group_name_H-M   'P 1'
#
loop_
_entity.id
_entity.type
_entity.pdbx_description
1 polymer ?
#
loop_
_entity_poly.entity_id
_entity_poly.type
_entity_poly.pdbx_seq_one_letter_code
_entity_poly.pdbx_strand_id
1 'polypeptide(L)'
;MKGADEQEIATDVLASVLPRVLIVSRRTVRKNKFVDFVGEYHLDLIVKYGAVPVIVPRVTGLDNLLDSFEPIHGVLLCEGEDIDPSLYEDDSSDLSVDEIEEIRRLHSSDTAIDKHKDSIELQLARRCLERNIPYLGICRGSQVLNVACGGSLYQDVEKEIIQKGSVVIKHINYDNYDGHRHPIKVVEGTPIYEWFKESFDGNPLELHVNSYHHQGVKRLAARFKPMAFSPCGLIEAFYDPDAYDPQEGKFIVGLQFHPERMQHENLEDEENGANCLRSESTFDYPGCPRAYQEFVKAVVAYQKKLFNLRLERKGIQLDKAMEKQRLRIVHSFCVAKHLYDEQVHIRKNKSMHDSMHAFKALQRFQASDRKYLEIGAKFLQCTQAELNTQQEKMLKQVGATIRNSSVFLERFNHLKDRELKAKMVLERLGTHELHELLDFYKMMAAATAKILEGRSENRKFL
;
A
#
# COMPACT_ATOMS: atom_id res chain seq x y z
N MET A 1 -34.50 -29.38 5.09
CA MET A 1 -33.31 -30.07 4.56
C MET A 1 -32.73 -29.38 3.31
N LYS A 2 -32.58 -28.05 3.29
CA LYS A 2 -31.91 -27.32 2.18
C LYS A 2 -30.81 -26.35 2.64
N GLY A 3 -30.58 -26.24 3.95
CA GLY A 3 -29.56 -25.35 4.53
C GLY A 3 -28.21 -26.03 4.82
N ALA A 4 -28.14 -27.36 4.79
CA ALA A 4 -26.89 -28.10 5.05
C ALA A 4 -25.99 -28.15 3.81
N ASP A 5 -26.56 -28.43 2.61
CA ASP A 5 -25.81 -28.56 1.36
C ASP A 5 -25.08 -27.27 0.92
N GLU A 6 -25.68 -26.08 1.06
CA GLU A 6 -25.03 -24.83 0.62
C GLU A 6 -23.85 -24.43 1.50
N GLN A 7 -23.92 -24.76 2.79
CA GLN A 7 -22.87 -24.48 3.76
C GLN A 7 -21.69 -25.44 3.55
N GLU A 8 -21.99 -26.71 3.29
CA GLU A 8 -21.03 -27.78 3.01
C GLU A 8 -20.27 -27.53 1.69
N ILE A 9 -20.96 -27.12 0.63
CA ILE A 9 -20.36 -26.73 -0.66
C ILE A 9 -19.50 -25.45 -0.54
N ALA A 10 -19.90 -24.48 0.28
CA ALA A 10 -19.13 -23.26 0.51
C ALA A 10 -17.82 -23.51 1.28
N THR A 11 -17.82 -24.44 2.24
CA THR A 11 -16.61 -24.93 2.91
C THR A 11 -15.68 -25.67 1.95
N ASP A 12 -16.22 -26.42 1.00
CA ASP A 12 -15.44 -27.22 0.03
C ASP A 12 -14.73 -26.33 -1.01
N VAL A 13 -15.37 -25.23 -1.43
CA VAL A 13 -14.73 -24.21 -2.30
C VAL A 13 -13.63 -23.43 -1.57
N LEU A 14 -13.77 -23.18 -0.26
CA LEU A 14 -12.74 -22.56 0.58
C LEU A 14 -11.51 -23.46 0.77
N ALA A 15 -11.72 -24.78 0.87
CA ALA A 15 -10.63 -25.75 0.91
C ALA A 15 -9.77 -25.70 -0.38
N SER A 16 -10.30 -25.17 -1.48
CA SER A 16 -9.60 -25.06 -2.77
C SER A 16 -8.82 -23.76 -3.01
N VAL A 17 -9.03 -22.68 -2.24
CA VAL A 17 -8.33 -21.40 -2.44
C VAL A 17 -7.53 -21.05 -1.19
N LEU A 18 -6.24 -21.36 -1.22
CA LEU A 18 -5.30 -21.01 -0.16
C LEU A 18 -5.14 -19.48 -0.03
N PRO A 19 -4.90 -18.96 1.19
CA PRO A 19 -4.79 -17.53 1.42
C PRO A 19 -3.52 -16.95 0.80
N ARG A 20 -3.68 -15.81 0.13
CA ARG A 20 -2.60 -15.09 -0.56
C ARG A 20 -1.88 -14.09 0.34
N VAL A 21 -0.56 -14.22 0.39
CA VAL A 21 0.37 -13.29 1.04
C VAL A 21 1.14 -12.54 -0.04
N LEU A 22 0.99 -11.21 -0.08
CA LEU A 22 1.79 -10.40 -1.00
C LEU A 22 3.20 -10.19 -0.42
N ILE A 23 4.20 -10.33 -1.28
CA ILE A 23 5.61 -10.11 -0.93
C ILE A 23 6.23 -9.20 -1.97
N VAL A 24 6.68 -8.00 -1.56
CA VAL A 24 7.31 -7.06 -2.50
C VAL A 24 8.73 -7.51 -2.81
N SER A 25 9.07 -7.56 -4.10
CA SER A 25 10.37 -8.07 -4.54
C SER A 25 11.51 -7.09 -4.26
N ARG A 26 12.69 -7.65 -4.02
CA ARG A 26 13.98 -6.96 -4.12
C ARG A 26 14.44 -6.94 -5.57
N ARG A 27 15.45 -6.12 -5.88
CA ARG A 27 16.06 -6.04 -7.21
C ARG A 27 17.54 -6.31 -7.12
N THR A 28 18.05 -7.04 -8.09
CA THR A 28 19.50 -7.17 -8.32
C THR A 28 19.80 -6.97 -9.79
N VAL A 29 21.06 -6.68 -10.10
CA VAL A 29 21.55 -6.60 -11.48
C VAL A 29 22.27 -7.91 -11.81
N ARG A 30 21.70 -8.69 -12.72
CA ARG A 30 22.32 -9.91 -13.24
C ARG A 30 22.55 -9.77 -14.74
N LYS A 31 23.82 -9.86 -15.17
CA LYS A 31 24.21 -9.70 -16.58
C LYS A 31 23.64 -8.41 -17.22
N ASN A 32 23.80 -7.28 -16.51
CA ASN A 32 23.29 -5.95 -16.91
C ASN A 32 21.76 -5.87 -17.11
N LYS A 33 21.01 -6.77 -16.47
CA LYS A 33 19.54 -6.75 -16.47
C LYS A 33 19.03 -6.72 -15.03
N PHE A 34 18.01 -5.91 -14.80
CA PHE A 34 17.30 -5.93 -13.53
C PHE A 34 16.53 -7.24 -13.39
N VAL A 35 16.69 -7.88 -12.24
CA VAL A 35 15.98 -9.10 -11.86
C VAL A 35 15.33 -8.84 -10.51
N ASP A 36 14.02 -8.98 -10.48
CA ASP A 36 13.24 -8.92 -9.24
C ASP A 36 13.23 -10.31 -8.58
N PHE A 37 13.48 -10.38 -7.26
CA PHE A 37 13.59 -11.63 -6.51
C PHE A 37 13.12 -11.49 -5.06
N VAL A 38 12.86 -12.63 -4.41
CA VAL A 38 12.56 -12.77 -2.97
C VAL A 38 13.42 -13.91 -2.44
N GLY A 39 13.91 -13.80 -1.21
CA GLY A 39 14.69 -14.87 -0.57
C GLY A 39 13.84 -16.13 -0.38
N GLU A 40 14.43 -17.29 -0.70
CA GLU A 40 13.73 -18.59 -0.69
C GLU A 40 13.16 -18.94 0.68
N TYR A 41 13.89 -18.65 1.78
CA TYR A 41 13.41 -18.92 3.15
C TYR A 41 12.06 -18.26 3.48
N HIS A 42 11.82 -17.04 2.99
CA HIS A 42 10.52 -16.38 3.15
C HIS A 42 9.42 -17.18 2.44
N LEU A 43 9.67 -17.59 1.20
CA LEU A 43 8.71 -18.33 0.38
C LEU A 43 8.39 -19.70 0.99
N ASP A 44 9.43 -20.43 1.41
CA ASP A 44 9.31 -21.74 2.02
C ASP A 44 8.50 -21.71 3.30
N LEU A 45 8.76 -20.75 4.20
CA LEU A 45 8.02 -20.64 5.46
C LEU A 45 6.54 -20.30 5.22
N ILE A 46 6.24 -19.42 4.26
CA ILE A 46 4.84 -19.10 3.90
C ILE A 46 4.10 -20.32 3.35
N VAL A 47 4.74 -21.08 2.45
CA VAL A 47 4.16 -22.30 1.88
C VAL A 47 4.01 -23.39 2.94
N LYS A 48 5.05 -23.61 3.76
CA LYS A 48 5.08 -24.61 4.84
C LYS A 48 3.92 -24.45 5.82
N TYR A 49 3.55 -23.22 6.15
CA TYR A 49 2.44 -22.93 7.06
C TYR A 49 1.07 -22.80 6.38
N GLY A 50 0.97 -23.02 5.06
CA GLY A 50 -0.29 -23.17 4.36
C GLY A 50 -0.83 -21.91 3.69
N ALA A 51 0.03 -20.96 3.29
CA ALA A 51 -0.33 -19.79 2.50
C ALA A 51 0.39 -19.75 1.15
N VAL A 52 -0.13 -18.95 0.21
CA VAL A 52 0.43 -18.78 -1.13
C VAL A 52 1.19 -17.46 -1.21
N PRO A 53 2.52 -17.49 -1.41
CA PRO A 53 3.29 -16.27 -1.66
C PRO A 53 2.98 -15.73 -3.06
N VAL A 54 2.71 -14.44 -3.16
CA VAL A 54 2.50 -13.72 -4.41
C VAL A 54 3.52 -12.59 -4.49
N ILE A 55 4.49 -12.74 -5.40
CA ILE A 55 5.56 -11.75 -5.57
C ILE A 55 5.00 -10.52 -6.31
N VAL A 56 5.16 -9.36 -5.69
CA VAL A 56 4.79 -8.05 -6.23
C VAL A 56 6.05 -7.37 -6.77
N PRO A 57 6.19 -7.23 -8.11
CA PRO A 57 7.41 -6.69 -8.70
C PRO A 57 7.51 -5.17 -8.50
N ARG A 58 8.71 -4.63 -8.31
CA ARG A 58 8.91 -3.18 -8.16
C ARG A 58 9.00 -2.45 -9.50
N VAL A 59 7.88 -2.38 -10.22
CA VAL A 59 7.76 -1.74 -11.54
C VAL A 59 7.04 -0.39 -11.42
N THR A 60 7.52 0.60 -12.17
CA THR A 60 6.90 1.93 -12.28
C THR A 60 5.41 1.82 -12.60
N GLY A 61 4.58 2.49 -11.80
CA GLY A 61 3.13 2.55 -11.97
C GLY A 61 2.35 1.41 -11.28
N LEU A 62 3.02 0.38 -10.76
CA LEU A 62 2.35 -0.71 -10.04
C LEU A 62 1.68 -0.24 -8.74
N ASP A 63 2.20 0.82 -8.14
CA ASP A 63 1.61 1.50 -7.00
C ASP A 63 0.17 1.97 -7.26
N ASN A 64 -0.17 2.30 -8.51
CA ASN A 64 -1.55 2.63 -8.93
C ASN A 64 -2.43 1.40 -9.22
N LEU A 65 -1.84 0.21 -9.26
CA LEU A 65 -2.50 -1.04 -9.66
C LEU A 65 -2.64 -2.03 -8.50
N LEU A 66 -2.29 -1.63 -7.27
CA LEU A 66 -2.34 -2.49 -6.08
C LEU A 66 -3.72 -3.13 -5.85
N ASP A 67 -4.79 -2.47 -6.24
CA ASP A 67 -6.16 -3.01 -6.13
C ASP A 67 -6.38 -4.26 -7.02
N SER A 68 -5.53 -4.47 -8.03
CA SER A 68 -5.56 -5.67 -8.89
C SER A 68 -5.10 -6.94 -8.17
N PHE A 69 -4.42 -6.80 -7.01
CA PHE A 69 -3.98 -7.93 -6.20
C PHE A 69 -5.05 -8.45 -5.22
N GLU A 70 -6.21 -7.79 -5.14
CA GLU A 70 -7.28 -8.14 -4.20
C GLU A 70 -7.98 -9.49 -4.50
N PRO A 71 -8.63 -10.13 -3.50
CA PRO A 71 -8.41 -9.96 -2.07
C PRO A 71 -6.98 -10.25 -1.56
N ILE A 72 -6.44 -9.33 -0.76
CA ILE A 72 -5.17 -9.48 -0.03
C ILE A 72 -5.46 -10.07 1.35
N HIS A 73 -4.84 -11.20 1.69
CA HIS A 73 -5.05 -11.86 3.00
C HIS A 73 -3.91 -11.64 3.98
N GLY A 74 -2.72 -11.32 3.46
CA GLY A 74 -1.55 -10.95 4.24
C GLY A 74 -0.55 -10.18 3.40
N VAL A 75 0.33 -9.43 4.08
CA VAL A 75 1.47 -8.75 3.46
C VAL A 75 2.72 -9.08 4.27
N LEU A 76 3.76 -9.53 3.58
CA LEU A 76 5.11 -9.70 4.13
C LEU A 76 6.03 -8.73 3.40
N LEU A 77 6.60 -7.77 4.13
CA LEU A 77 7.62 -6.88 3.60
C LEU A 77 8.98 -7.31 4.13
N CYS A 78 9.87 -7.68 3.20
CA CYS A 78 11.20 -8.21 3.49
C CYS A 78 12.25 -7.08 3.54
N GLU A 79 13.52 -7.46 3.56
CA GLU A 79 14.65 -6.54 3.54
C GLU A 79 14.86 -5.80 2.22
N GLY A 80 15.70 -4.77 2.27
CA GLY A 80 16.08 -4.01 1.10
C GLY A 80 16.89 -2.76 1.41
N GLU A 81 16.98 -1.92 0.39
CA GLU A 81 17.69 -0.64 0.38
C GLU A 81 16.96 0.43 1.21
N ASP A 82 17.68 1.45 1.67
CA ASP A 82 17.16 2.48 2.57
C ASP A 82 15.88 3.16 2.07
N ILE A 83 15.01 3.51 3.02
CA ILE A 83 13.82 4.31 2.76
C ILE A 83 14.25 5.77 2.54
N ASP A 84 13.67 6.45 1.53
CA ASP A 84 13.94 7.87 1.28
C ASP A 84 13.71 8.71 2.56
N PRO A 85 14.75 9.39 3.09
CA PRO A 85 14.63 10.17 4.32
C PRO A 85 13.55 11.25 4.29
N SER A 86 13.21 11.77 3.10
CA SER A 86 12.12 12.75 2.94
C SER A 86 10.74 12.21 3.31
N LEU A 87 10.60 10.90 3.52
CA LEU A 87 9.35 10.25 3.94
C LEU A 87 9.14 10.24 5.46
N TYR A 88 10.18 10.54 6.26
CA TYR A 88 10.12 10.47 7.72
C TYR A 88 10.91 11.57 8.47
N GLU A 89 11.62 12.44 7.76
CA GLU A 89 12.30 13.60 8.33
C GLU A 89 11.49 14.88 8.14
N ASP A 90 11.41 15.69 9.20
CA ASP A 90 10.77 17.01 9.19
C ASP A 90 11.81 18.14 8.94
N ASP A 91 12.77 17.93 8.01
CA ASP A 91 13.82 18.87 7.56
C ASP A 91 15.11 19.02 8.41
N SER A 92 15.28 18.35 9.56
CA SER A 92 16.54 18.39 10.34
C SER A 92 17.16 17.01 10.56
N SER A 93 18.07 16.62 9.67
CA SER A 93 19.02 15.54 9.98
C SER A 93 20.05 16.06 10.98
N ASP A 94 20.32 15.28 12.04
CA ASP A 94 21.38 15.59 13.01
C ASP A 94 22.78 15.35 12.43
N LEU A 95 22.85 14.80 11.22
CA LEU A 95 24.09 14.45 10.51
C LEU A 95 24.51 15.59 9.58
N SER A 96 25.80 15.87 9.58
CA SER A 96 26.45 16.76 8.62
C SER A 96 26.47 16.15 7.21
N VAL A 97 26.67 17.00 6.21
CA VAL A 97 26.79 16.56 4.80
C VAL A 97 27.93 15.55 4.63
N ASP A 98 29.05 15.77 5.31
CA ASP A 98 30.21 14.87 5.25
C ASP A 98 29.91 13.49 5.84
N GLU A 99 29.15 13.43 6.95
CA GLU A 99 28.71 12.17 7.55
C GLU A 99 27.72 11.42 6.65
N ILE A 100 26.77 12.12 6.02
CA ILE A 100 25.84 11.52 5.05
C ILE A 100 26.61 10.95 3.85
N GLU A 101 27.61 11.66 3.34
CA GLU A 101 28.45 11.14 2.26
C GLU A 101 29.30 9.94 2.71
N GLU A 102 29.78 9.94 3.95
CA GLU A 102 30.52 8.81 4.51
C GLU A 102 29.62 7.56 4.63
N ILE A 103 28.40 7.71 5.13
CA ILE A 103 27.38 6.65 5.21
C ILE A 103 27.13 6.07 3.82
N ARG A 104 26.94 6.92 2.80
CA ARG A 104 26.76 6.48 1.40
C ARG A 104 27.97 5.73 0.83
N ARG A 105 29.19 6.11 1.23
CA ARG A 105 30.41 5.39 0.82
C ARG A 105 30.53 4.04 1.53
N LEU A 106 30.24 4.00 2.84
CA LEU A 106 30.34 2.80 3.67
C LEU A 106 29.27 1.75 3.30
N HIS A 107 28.03 2.21 3.10
CA HIS A 107 26.85 1.39 2.82
C HIS A 107 26.38 1.58 1.36
N SER A 108 27.33 1.54 0.42
CA SER A 108 27.06 1.82 -1.01
C SER A 108 26.08 0.85 -1.67
N SER A 109 25.94 -0.37 -1.13
CA SER A 109 24.94 -1.37 -1.57
C SER A 109 23.52 -1.09 -1.07
N ASP A 110 23.37 -0.34 0.02
CA ASP A 110 22.13 -0.25 0.78
C ASP A 110 21.51 1.14 0.71
N THR A 111 22.32 2.21 0.60
CA THR A 111 21.86 3.62 0.54
C THR A 111 21.18 4.05 -0.77
N ALA A 112 20.94 3.10 -1.69
CA ALA A 112 20.30 3.36 -2.97
C ALA A 112 18.77 3.50 -2.80
N ILE A 113 18.26 4.73 -2.87
CA ILE A 113 16.82 5.00 -2.72
C ILE A 113 16.02 4.48 -3.92
N ASP A 114 15.01 3.63 -3.67
CA ASP A 114 13.99 3.27 -4.67
C ASP A 114 12.61 3.81 -4.28
N LYS A 115 12.28 4.96 -4.88
CA LYS A 115 11.00 5.65 -4.70
C LYS A 115 9.78 4.83 -5.13
N HIS A 116 9.91 3.93 -6.11
CA HIS A 116 8.80 3.08 -6.53
C HIS A 116 8.55 1.98 -5.51
N LYS A 117 9.61 1.36 -4.99
CA LYS A 117 9.51 0.39 -3.91
C LYS A 117 8.94 1.04 -2.65
N ASP A 118 9.44 2.21 -2.26
CA ASP A 118 8.92 2.99 -1.13
C ASP A 118 7.43 3.28 -1.30
N SER A 119 7.00 3.75 -2.48
CA SER A 119 5.57 4.02 -2.77
C SER A 119 4.71 2.76 -2.64
N ILE A 120 5.11 1.65 -3.26
CA ILE A 120 4.37 0.38 -3.23
C ILE A 120 4.23 -0.11 -1.79
N GLU A 121 5.34 -0.14 -1.05
CA GLU A 121 5.38 -0.72 0.28
C GLU A 121 4.68 0.14 1.33
N LEU A 122 4.86 1.47 1.30
CA LEU A 122 4.11 2.37 2.18
C LEU A 122 2.61 2.30 1.91
N GLN A 123 2.19 2.19 0.65
CA GLN A 123 0.78 2.04 0.31
C GLN A 123 0.21 0.69 0.77
N LEU A 124 0.97 -0.39 0.69
CA LEU A 124 0.57 -1.69 1.24
C LEU A 124 0.51 -1.66 2.77
N ALA A 125 1.51 -1.08 3.44
CA ALA A 125 1.54 -0.93 4.89
C ALA A 125 0.33 -0.11 5.39
N ARG A 126 0.02 1.02 4.75
CA ARG A 126 -1.18 1.84 5.06
C ARG A 126 -2.47 1.04 4.88
N ARG A 127 -2.63 0.30 3.78
CA ARG A 127 -3.79 -0.59 3.57
C ARG A 127 -3.92 -1.63 4.68
N CYS A 128 -2.80 -2.20 5.13
CA CYS A 128 -2.80 -3.17 6.23
C CYS A 128 -3.24 -2.52 7.55
N LEU A 129 -2.71 -1.34 7.87
CA LEU A 129 -3.06 -0.57 9.05
C LEU A 129 -4.53 -0.11 9.07
N GLU A 130 -5.09 0.24 7.92
CA GLU A 130 -6.49 0.70 7.77
C GLU A 130 -7.50 -0.45 7.85
N ARG A 131 -7.15 -1.62 7.28
CA ARG A 131 -8.07 -2.76 7.14
C ARG A 131 -7.79 -3.89 8.12
N ASN A 132 -6.77 -3.75 8.97
CA ASN A 132 -6.24 -4.81 9.83
C ASN A 132 -5.88 -6.07 9.03
N ILE A 133 -5.30 -5.92 7.84
CA ILE A 133 -4.74 -7.05 7.09
C ILE A 133 -3.49 -7.50 7.85
N PRO A 134 -3.33 -8.81 8.12
CA PRO A 134 -2.10 -9.36 8.67
C PRO A 134 -0.85 -8.86 7.94
N TYR A 135 0.09 -8.32 8.70
CA TYR A 135 1.32 -7.70 8.25
C TYR A 135 2.51 -8.20 9.07
N LEU A 136 3.54 -8.70 8.37
CA LEU A 136 4.85 -9.00 8.95
C LEU A 136 5.91 -8.19 8.20
N GLY A 137 6.62 -7.31 8.91
CA GLY A 137 7.73 -6.54 8.38
C GLY A 137 9.06 -7.03 8.94
N ILE A 138 10.01 -7.37 8.08
CA ILE A 138 11.34 -7.87 8.47
C ILE A 138 12.42 -6.92 7.98
N CYS A 139 13.35 -6.56 8.87
CA CYS A 139 14.38 -5.55 8.66
C CYS A 139 13.76 -4.26 8.11
N ARG A 140 14.02 -3.92 6.84
CA ARG A 140 13.39 -2.78 6.15
C ARG A 140 11.87 -2.78 6.22
N GLY A 141 11.21 -3.94 6.14
CA GLY A 141 9.76 -4.02 6.27
C GLY A 141 9.27 -3.45 7.61
N SER A 142 9.96 -3.75 8.71
CA SER A 142 9.63 -3.16 10.02
C SER A 142 9.77 -1.64 10.01
N GLN A 143 10.79 -1.11 9.33
CA GLN A 143 11.03 0.33 9.20
C GLN A 143 9.92 1.00 8.38
N VAL A 144 9.49 0.38 7.27
CA VAL A 144 8.35 0.85 6.47
C VAL A 144 7.09 0.93 7.31
N LEU A 145 6.80 -0.09 8.12
CA LEU A 145 5.63 -0.09 9.00
C LEU A 145 5.65 1.09 9.98
N ASN A 146 6.81 1.36 10.58
CA ASN A 146 6.99 2.49 11.49
C ASN A 146 6.76 3.84 10.78
N VAL A 147 7.40 4.04 9.63
CA VAL A 147 7.28 5.26 8.81
C VAL A 147 5.84 5.46 8.31
N ALA A 148 5.17 4.40 7.87
CA ALA A 148 3.78 4.44 7.43
C ALA A 148 2.81 4.96 8.52
N CYS A 149 3.18 4.81 9.80
CA CYS A 149 2.42 5.27 10.96
C CYS A 149 2.99 6.57 11.59
N GLY A 150 3.89 7.29 10.91
CA GLY A 150 4.44 8.58 11.35
C GLY A 150 5.63 8.48 12.32
N GLY A 151 6.23 7.30 12.46
CA GLY A 151 7.53 7.14 13.13
C GLY A 151 8.69 7.65 12.27
N SER A 152 9.89 7.68 12.84
CA SER A 152 11.12 8.07 12.14
C SER A 152 12.24 7.04 12.34
N LEU A 153 13.26 7.11 11.49
CA LEU A 153 14.42 6.23 11.51
C LEU A 153 15.70 7.00 11.85
N TYR A 154 16.69 6.27 12.33
CA TYR A 154 18.09 6.69 12.26
C TYR A 154 18.56 6.43 10.83
N GLN A 155 19.21 7.42 10.21
CA GLN A 155 19.86 7.22 8.91
C GLN A 155 21.09 6.33 9.05
N ASP A 156 21.75 6.40 10.21
CA ASP A 156 22.83 5.49 10.57
C ASP A 156 22.93 5.33 12.10
N VAL A 157 22.67 4.12 12.58
CA VAL A 157 22.68 3.76 14.00
C VAL A 157 24.08 3.93 14.60
N GLU A 158 25.15 3.63 13.85
CA GLU A 158 26.52 3.73 14.34
C GLU A 158 26.92 5.20 14.57
N LYS A 159 26.62 6.06 13.60
CA LYS A 159 26.90 7.51 13.70
C LYS A 159 26.01 8.19 14.74
N GLU A 160 24.73 7.85 14.81
CA GLU A 160 23.78 8.60 15.63
C GLU A 160 23.65 8.11 17.08
N ILE A 161 23.64 6.79 17.32
CA ILE A 161 23.46 6.21 18.67
C ILE A 161 24.81 5.88 19.29
N ILE A 162 25.65 5.15 18.56
CA ILE A 162 26.84 4.51 19.13
C ILE A 162 27.93 5.54 19.43
N GLN A 163 28.10 6.57 18.60
CA GLN A 163 29.04 7.66 18.90
C GLN A 163 28.61 8.54 20.09
N LYS A 164 27.32 8.53 20.45
CA LYS A 164 26.76 9.35 21.55
C LYS A 164 26.56 8.56 22.86
N GLY A 165 26.56 7.23 22.81
CA GLY A 165 26.33 6.32 23.93
C GLY A 165 27.58 5.64 24.48
N SER A 166 27.46 4.95 25.62
CA SER A 166 28.57 4.22 26.26
C SER A 166 28.74 2.77 25.79
N VAL A 167 27.76 2.21 25.07
CA VAL A 167 27.76 0.79 24.64
C VAL A 167 27.86 0.72 23.12
N VAL A 168 28.96 0.14 22.62
CA VAL A 168 29.24 -0.03 21.19
C VAL A 168 28.80 -1.43 20.75
N ILE A 169 27.83 -1.50 19.84
CA ILE A 169 27.34 -2.75 19.23
C ILE A 169 27.31 -2.56 17.73
N LYS A 170 27.96 -3.45 16.97
CA LYS A 170 27.85 -3.42 15.52
C LYS A 170 26.52 -4.03 15.09
N HIS A 171 25.71 -3.31 14.32
CA HIS A 171 24.48 -3.82 13.70
C HIS A 171 24.68 -4.27 12.25
N ILE A 172 25.89 -4.05 11.72
CA ILE A 172 26.31 -4.55 10.43
C ILE A 172 27.79 -4.95 10.48
N ASN A 173 28.10 -6.11 9.93
CA ASN A 173 29.48 -6.60 9.84
C ASN A 173 29.70 -7.23 8.47
N TYR A 174 30.27 -6.45 7.55
CA TYR A 174 30.53 -6.89 6.18
C TYR A 174 31.52 -8.06 6.09
N ASP A 175 32.39 -8.23 7.08
CA ASP A 175 33.37 -9.34 7.13
C ASP A 175 32.75 -10.66 7.62
N ASN A 176 31.63 -10.60 8.36
CA ASN A 176 30.93 -11.76 8.89
C ASN A 176 29.41 -11.61 8.68
N TYR A 177 29.02 -11.49 7.41
CA TYR A 177 27.68 -11.09 7.02
C TYR A 177 26.57 -12.01 7.57
N ASP A 178 26.66 -13.32 7.32
CA ASP A 178 25.63 -14.28 7.73
C ASP A 178 25.80 -14.79 9.16
N GLY A 179 27.03 -14.74 9.71
CA GLY A 179 27.36 -15.25 11.03
C GLY A 179 27.31 -14.22 12.16
N HIS A 180 27.22 -12.92 11.86
CA HIS A 180 27.19 -11.88 12.89
C HIS A 180 25.91 -11.98 13.74
N ARG A 181 26.08 -11.89 15.05
CA ARG A 181 25.00 -11.92 16.04
C ARG A 181 25.25 -10.88 17.12
N HIS A 182 24.19 -10.26 17.64
CA HIS A 182 24.26 -9.45 18.86
C HIS A 182 23.10 -9.79 19.81
N PRO A 183 23.27 -9.55 21.13
CA PRO A 183 22.19 -9.77 22.08
C PRO A 183 21.06 -8.76 21.89
N ILE A 184 19.84 -9.19 22.19
CA ILE A 184 18.66 -8.35 22.37
C ILE A 184 17.94 -8.76 23.64
N LYS A 185 17.40 -7.80 24.38
CA LYS A 185 16.57 -8.02 25.54
C LYS A 185 15.10 -8.01 25.15
N VAL A 186 14.39 -9.09 25.43
CA VAL A 186 12.97 -9.27 25.16
C VAL A 186 12.14 -8.72 26.32
N VAL A 187 11.02 -8.06 25.96
CA VAL A 187 10.03 -7.56 26.90
C VAL A 187 9.00 -8.65 27.19
N GLU A 188 8.85 -9.02 28.47
CA GLU A 188 7.88 -10.01 28.92
C GLU A 188 6.43 -9.61 28.57
N GLY A 189 5.57 -10.60 28.33
CA GLY A 189 4.16 -10.39 28.00
C GLY A 189 3.92 -9.77 26.61
N THR A 190 4.90 -9.83 25.71
CA THR A 190 4.78 -9.45 24.31
C THR A 190 4.76 -10.68 23.40
N PRO A 191 4.28 -10.56 22.14
CA PRO A 191 4.30 -11.66 21.18
C PRO A 191 5.63 -12.41 21.06
N ILE A 192 6.73 -11.67 20.95
CA ILE A 192 8.06 -12.27 20.80
C ILE A 192 8.47 -13.07 22.05
N TYR A 193 8.04 -12.66 23.25
CA TYR A 193 8.29 -13.43 24.47
C TYR A 193 7.63 -14.81 24.39
N GLU A 194 6.37 -14.89 23.94
CA GLU A 194 5.67 -16.17 23.81
C GLU A 194 6.28 -17.04 22.69
N TRP A 195 6.73 -16.44 21.59
CA TRP A 195 7.37 -17.18 20.50
C TRP A 195 8.68 -17.86 20.93
N PHE A 196 9.47 -17.19 21.76
CA PHE A 196 10.78 -17.65 22.21
C PHE A 196 10.80 -18.16 23.66
N LYS A 197 9.63 -18.41 24.25
CA LYS A 197 9.50 -18.77 25.67
C LYS A 197 10.35 -19.97 26.08
N GLU A 198 10.41 -20.98 25.23
CA GLU A 198 11.22 -22.20 25.43
C GLU A 198 12.73 -21.90 25.42
N SER A 199 13.16 -20.80 24.81
CA SER A 199 14.57 -20.37 24.77
C SER A 199 15.02 -19.65 26.04
N PHE A 200 14.10 -19.30 26.93
CA PHE A 200 14.39 -18.54 28.16
C PHE A 200 14.46 -19.41 29.43
N ASP A 201 14.33 -20.73 29.34
CA ASP A 201 14.36 -21.60 30.53
C ASP A 201 15.71 -21.51 31.26
N GLY A 202 15.72 -20.87 32.44
CA GLY A 202 16.91 -20.64 33.27
C GLY A 202 17.80 -19.47 32.86
N ASN A 203 17.44 -18.68 31.84
CA ASN A 203 18.26 -17.60 31.28
C ASN A 203 17.61 -16.22 31.46
N PRO A 204 18.40 -15.12 31.42
CA PRO A 204 17.82 -13.78 31.23
C PRO A 204 16.99 -13.76 29.93
N LEU A 205 15.97 -12.90 29.87
CA LEU A 205 15.12 -12.67 28.68
C LEU A 205 15.94 -12.03 27.54
N GLU A 206 16.96 -12.73 27.07
CA GLU A 206 17.95 -12.29 26.11
C GLU A 206 18.11 -13.33 25.01
N LEU A 207 18.16 -12.87 23.75
CA LEU A 207 18.39 -13.69 22.57
C LEU A 207 19.58 -13.13 21.80
N HIS A 208 20.36 -13.98 21.14
CA HIS A 208 21.38 -13.54 20.19
C HIS A 208 20.80 -13.62 18.78
N VAL A 209 20.52 -12.47 18.17
CA VAL A 209 19.90 -12.40 16.85
C VAL A 209 20.89 -11.98 15.78
N ASN A 210 20.62 -12.36 14.54
CA ASN A 210 21.40 -11.87 13.41
C ASN A 210 21.13 -10.40 13.13
N SER A 211 22.11 -9.73 12.54
CA SER A 211 22.05 -8.31 12.34
C SER A 211 22.76 -7.89 11.06
N TYR A 212 21.97 -7.32 10.17
CA TYR A 212 22.42 -6.72 8.93
C TYR A 212 21.55 -5.50 8.64
N HIS A 213 21.81 -4.42 9.37
CA HIS A 213 21.16 -3.14 9.14
C HIS A 213 22.03 -2.02 9.70
N HIS A 214 22.13 -0.91 8.97
CA HIS A 214 22.73 0.32 9.47
C HIS A 214 21.67 1.37 9.84
N GLN A 215 20.46 1.28 9.24
CA GLN A 215 19.28 2.02 9.69
C GLN A 215 18.53 1.29 10.81
N GLY A 216 17.72 2.02 11.57
CA GLY A 216 16.88 1.47 12.63
C GLY A 216 15.83 2.45 13.13
N VAL A 217 14.90 2.01 13.97
CA VAL A 217 13.82 2.88 14.48
C VAL A 217 14.38 3.94 15.46
N LYS A 218 14.19 5.22 15.14
CA LYS A 218 14.54 6.38 16.01
C LYS A 218 13.38 6.79 16.89
N ARG A 219 12.23 7.05 16.27
CA ARG A 219 10.97 7.32 16.97
C ARG A 219 9.97 6.27 16.55
N LEU A 220 9.58 5.41 17.49
CA LEU A 220 8.50 4.47 17.28
C LEU A 220 7.17 5.24 17.20
N ALA A 221 6.36 4.93 16.19
CA ALA A 221 5.03 5.51 16.06
C ALA A 221 4.16 5.17 17.27
N ALA A 222 3.33 6.12 17.72
CA ALA A 222 2.54 6.01 18.95
C ALA A 222 1.56 4.81 18.99
N ARG A 223 1.20 4.27 17.82
CA ARG A 223 0.35 3.09 17.67
C ARG A 223 1.03 1.80 18.14
N PHE A 224 2.36 1.75 18.14
CA PHE A 224 3.10 0.51 18.37
C PHE A 224 3.70 0.44 19.77
N LYS A 225 3.87 -0.80 20.25
CA LYS A 225 4.58 -1.11 21.49
C LYS A 225 5.85 -1.90 21.18
N PRO A 226 7.02 -1.54 21.76
CA PRO A 226 8.25 -2.29 21.57
C PRO A 226 8.17 -3.68 22.24
N MET A 227 8.84 -4.66 21.65
CA MET A 227 8.93 -6.04 22.11
C MET A 227 10.35 -6.47 22.45
N ALA A 228 11.36 -5.86 21.84
CA ALA A 228 12.76 -6.15 22.14
C ALA A 228 13.66 -4.93 21.88
N PHE A 229 14.78 -4.87 22.59
CA PHE A 229 15.78 -3.82 22.47
C PHE A 229 17.19 -4.40 22.38
N SER A 230 18.07 -3.81 21.57
CA SER A 230 19.50 -4.06 21.68
C SER A 230 20.08 -3.37 22.94
N PRO A 231 21.28 -3.75 23.42
CA PRO A 231 21.88 -3.09 24.57
C PRO A 231 22.27 -1.62 24.35
N CYS A 232 22.32 -1.12 23.11
CA CYS A 232 22.46 0.32 22.84
C CYS A 232 21.10 1.07 22.90
N GLY A 233 20.00 0.36 23.18
CA GLY A 233 18.65 0.91 23.33
C GLY A 233 17.85 0.96 22.03
N LEU A 234 18.40 0.48 20.91
CA LEU A 234 17.68 0.43 19.63
C LEU A 234 16.52 -0.57 19.74
N ILE A 235 15.37 -0.22 19.17
CA ILE A 235 14.21 -1.12 19.09
C ILE A 235 14.46 -2.16 18.00
N GLU A 236 14.38 -3.44 18.40
CA GLU A 236 14.65 -4.59 17.52
C GLU A 236 13.37 -5.33 17.10
N ALA A 237 12.28 -5.09 17.82
CA ALA A 237 10.98 -5.65 17.50
C ALA A 237 9.86 -4.77 18.09
N PHE A 238 8.72 -4.68 17.40
CA PHE A 238 7.53 -3.99 17.88
C PHE A 238 6.26 -4.56 17.26
N TYR A 239 5.11 -4.29 17.87
CA TYR A 239 3.80 -4.75 17.40
C TYR A 239 2.70 -3.74 17.70
N ASP A 240 1.55 -3.90 17.04
CA ASP A 240 0.32 -3.19 17.38
C ASP A 240 -0.48 -3.98 18.42
N PRO A 241 -0.64 -3.49 19.67
CA PRO A 241 -1.39 -4.20 20.70
C PRO A 241 -2.90 -4.31 20.41
N ASP A 242 -3.48 -3.37 19.65
CA ASP A 242 -4.91 -3.38 19.31
C ASP A 242 -5.21 -4.26 18.08
N ALA A 243 -4.16 -4.56 17.29
CA ALA A 243 -4.21 -5.40 16.09
C ALA A 243 -3.34 -6.67 16.21
N TYR A 244 -3.23 -7.24 17.41
CA TYR A 244 -2.57 -8.53 17.64
C TYR A 244 -3.51 -9.56 18.28
N ASP A 245 -4.04 -10.44 17.44
CA ASP A 245 -4.73 -11.67 17.81
C ASP A 245 -4.72 -12.59 16.57
N PRO A 246 -3.75 -13.50 16.47
CA PRO A 246 -3.63 -14.39 15.32
C PRO A 246 -4.86 -15.27 15.09
N GLN A 247 -5.66 -15.55 16.12
CA GLN A 247 -6.88 -16.38 15.97
C GLN A 247 -8.02 -15.59 15.31
N GLU A 248 -8.06 -14.28 15.53
CA GLU A 248 -9.07 -13.36 14.98
C GLU A 248 -8.62 -12.68 13.67
N GLY A 249 -7.50 -13.11 13.12
CA GLY A 249 -6.94 -12.59 11.87
C GLY A 249 -6.31 -11.21 12.01
N LYS A 250 -5.79 -10.88 13.20
CA LYS A 250 -5.08 -9.63 13.48
C LYS A 250 -3.62 -9.92 13.76
N PHE A 251 -2.72 -9.33 12.99
CA PHE A 251 -1.28 -9.48 13.20
C PHE A 251 -0.58 -8.31 12.55
N ILE A 252 -0.07 -7.36 13.32
CA ILE A 252 0.76 -6.27 12.79
C ILE A 252 2.05 -6.23 13.61
N VAL A 253 3.14 -6.72 13.00
CA VAL A 253 4.44 -6.89 13.65
C VAL A 253 5.58 -6.40 12.76
N GLY A 254 6.54 -5.73 13.37
CA GLY A 254 7.85 -5.41 12.79
C GLY A 254 8.98 -6.07 13.57
N LEU A 255 9.91 -6.73 12.88
CA LEU A 255 11.15 -7.32 13.41
C LEU A 255 12.33 -6.73 12.64
N GLN A 256 13.35 -6.24 13.34
CA GLN A 256 14.53 -5.64 12.71
C GLN A 256 15.56 -6.70 12.30
N PHE A 257 15.68 -7.78 13.08
CA PHE A 257 16.47 -8.97 12.76
C PHE A 257 15.73 -9.93 11.81
N HIS A 258 16.43 -10.97 11.36
CA HIS A 258 16.02 -11.92 10.33
C HIS A 258 15.80 -13.34 10.88
N PRO A 259 14.65 -13.64 11.52
CA PRO A 259 14.39 -14.96 12.08
C PRO A 259 14.44 -16.09 11.03
N GLU A 260 14.17 -15.79 9.76
CA GLU A 260 14.24 -16.76 8.67
C GLU A 260 15.67 -17.20 8.33
N ARG A 261 16.68 -16.42 8.73
CA ARG A 261 18.10 -16.72 8.49
C ARG A 261 18.85 -17.19 9.73
N MET A 262 18.18 -17.27 10.88
CA MET A 262 18.77 -17.78 12.12
C MET A 262 18.75 -19.30 12.12
N GLN A 263 19.55 -19.89 11.23
CA GLN A 263 19.65 -21.33 11.01
C GLN A 263 21.07 -21.82 11.22
N HIS A 264 21.21 -23.05 11.68
CA HIS A 264 22.47 -23.77 11.72
C HIS A 264 22.95 -24.06 10.28
N GLU A 265 24.22 -23.80 10.01
CA GLU A 265 24.86 -24.23 8.76
C GLU A 265 25.00 -25.76 8.77
N ASN A 266 24.04 -26.46 8.17
CA ASN A 266 24.22 -27.89 7.88
C ASN A 266 25.17 -28.02 6.69
N LEU A 267 26.46 -28.26 6.97
CA LEU A 267 27.48 -28.62 5.97
C LEU A 267 27.21 -29.98 5.27
N GLU A 268 26.17 -30.72 5.67
CA GLU A 268 25.90 -32.08 5.19
C GLU A 268 24.81 -32.16 4.10
N ASP A 269 24.11 -31.06 3.79
CA ASP A 269 22.98 -31.07 2.84
C ASP A 269 23.40 -30.82 1.36
N GLU A 270 24.68 -30.54 1.08
CA GLU A 270 25.16 -30.34 -0.30
C GLU A 270 25.20 -31.64 -1.14
N GLU A 271 25.27 -32.83 -0.53
CA GLU A 271 25.43 -34.07 -1.30
C GLU A 271 24.11 -34.63 -1.88
N ASN A 272 22.94 -34.24 -1.38
CA ASN A 272 21.70 -34.94 -1.72
C ASN A 272 20.68 -34.20 -2.59
N GLY A 273 20.98 -32.98 -3.06
CA GLY A 273 20.28 -32.34 -4.20
C GLY A 273 18.74 -32.38 -4.18
N ALA A 274 18.13 -32.54 -3.00
CA ALA A 274 16.72 -32.81 -2.83
C ALA A 274 16.09 -31.72 -2.00
N ASN A 275 14.96 -31.25 -2.52
CA ASN A 275 14.05 -30.26 -1.99
C ASN A 275 13.51 -30.71 -0.62
N CYS A 276 14.32 -30.57 0.43
CA CYS A 276 13.95 -30.93 1.79
C CYS A 276 13.32 -29.71 2.45
N LEU A 277 12.00 -29.79 2.70
CA LEU A 277 11.32 -29.00 3.72
C LEU A 277 12.16 -29.07 5.00
N ARG A 278 12.94 -28.03 5.28
CA ARG A 278 13.90 -28.04 6.38
C ARG A 278 13.16 -28.17 7.72
N SER A 279 13.66 -29.09 8.53
CA SER A 279 13.14 -29.44 9.85
C SER A 279 13.17 -28.23 10.79
N GLU A 280 12.26 -28.14 11.76
CA GLU A 280 12.31 -27.10 12.82
C GLU A 280 13.60 -27.18 13.66
N SER A 281 14.29 -28.33 13.64
CA SER A 281 15.57 -28.55 14.31
C SER A 281 16.78 -27.84 13.67
N THR A 282 16.58 -27.05 12.61
CA THR A 282 17.68 -26.33 11.92
C THR A 282 17.79 -24.87 12.33
N PHE A 283 16.93 -24.34 13.20
CA PHE A 283 16.96 -22.94 13.62
C PHE A 283 17.76 -22.74 14.93
N ASP A 284 18.44 -21.59 15.06
CA ASP A 284 19.18 -21.19 16.26
C ASP A 284 18.27 -21.22 17.51
N TYR A 285 16.99 -20.94 17.32
CA TYR A 285 15.95 -21.03 18.35
C TYR A 285 14.66 -21.64 17.80
N PRO A 286 13.92 -22.42 18.60
CA PRO A 286 12.60 -22.95 18.21
C PRO A 286 11.59 -21.83 17.92
N GLY A 287 11.81 -20.63 18.47
CA GLY A 287 10.95 -19.46 18.25
C GLY A 287 11.10 -18.78 16.89
N CYS A 288 12.19 -19.00 16.16
CA CYS A 288 12.42 -18.39 14.85
C CYS A 288 11.27 -18.66 13.85
N PRO A 289 10.86 -19.93 13.61
CA PRO A 289 9.72 -20.21 12.73
C PRO A 289 8.36 -19.74 13.28
N ARG A 290 8.21 -19.54 14.60
CA ARG A 290 6.93 -19.16 15.23
C ARG A 290 6.39 -17.83 14.73
N ALA A 291 7.25 -16.88 14.41
CA ALA A 291 6.84 -15.58 13.85
C ALA A 291 6.04 -15.76 12.54
N TYR A 292 6.51 -16.64 11.65
CA TYR A 292 5.81 -16.98 10.39
C TYR A 292 4.58 -17.84 10.64
N GLN A 293 4.65 -18.78 11.59
CA GLN A 293 3.52 -19.62 11.95
C GLN A 293 2.33 -18.78 12.45
N GLU A 294 2.54 -17.86 13.40
CA GLU A 294 1.49 -17.00 13.92
C GLU A 294 1.03 -15.97 12.87
N PHE A 295 1.93 -15.48 12.01
CA PHE A 295 1.54 -14.63 10.88
C PHE A 295 0.60 -15.37 9.91
N VAL A 296 0.97 -16.56 9.46
CA VAL A 296 0.15 -17.33 8.50
C VAL A 296 -1.17 -17.78 9.13
N LYS A 297 -1.16 -18.13 10.42
CA LYS A 297 -2.40 -18.39 11.19
C LYS A 297 -3.35 -17.18 11.16
N ALA A 298 -2.83 -15.98 11.36
CA ALA A 298 -3.61 -14.75 11.24
C ALA A 298 -4.12 -14.54 9.80
N VAL A 299 -3.30 -14.80 8.79
CA VAL A 299 -3.69 -14.74 7.37
C VAL A 299 -4.85 -15.68 7.04
N VAL A 300 -4.81 -16.92 7.53
CA VAL A 300 -5.88 -17.91 7.36
C VAL A 300 -7.16 -17.45 8.08
N ALA A 301 -7.04 -16.96 9.31
CA ALA A 301 -8.18 -16.45 10.06
C ALA A 301 -8.82 -15.22 9.39
N TYR A 302 -7.99 -14.31 8.88
CA TYR A 302 -8.44 -13.12 8.15
C TYR A 302 -9.17 -13.47 6.85
N GLN A 303 -8.68 -14.46 6.09
CA GLN A 303 -9.37 -14.99 4.92
C GLN A 303 -10.76 -15.52 5.27
N LYS A 304 -10.87 -16.35 6.32
CA LYS A 304 -12.14 -16.90 6.78
C LYS A 304 -13.12 -15.79 7.16
N LYS A 305 -12.63 -14.76 7.86
CA LYS A 305 -13.43 -13.58 8.24
C LYS A 305 -13.96 -12.82 7.02
N LEU A 306 -13.11 -12.54 6.03
CA LEU A 306 -13.53 -11.88 4.78
C LEU A 306 -14.57 -12.71 4.02
N PHE A 307 -14.40 -14.03 4.00
CA PHE A 307 -15.35 -14.93 3.36
C PHE A 307 -16.72 -14.91 4.06
N ASN A 308 -16.75 -15.01 5.39
CA ASN A 308 -17.99 -14.96 6.17
C ASN A 308 -18.73 -13.64 5.96
N LEU A 309 -18.02 -12.50 5.98
CA LEU A 309 -18.61 -11.19 5.66
C LEU A 309 -19.20 -11.14 4.24
N ARG A 310 -18.60 -11.86 3.28
CA ARG A 310 -19.11 -11.94 1.90
C ARG A 310 -20.34 -12.86 1.79
N LEU A 311 -20.39 -13.95 2.55
CA LEU A 311 -21.56 -14.83 2.65
C LEU A 311 -22.75 -14.09 3.27
N GLU A 312 -22.54 -13.36 4.36
CA GLU A 312 -23.57 -12.53 4.99
C GLU A 312 -24.13 -11.48 4.03
N ARG A 313 -23.25 -10.85 3.21
CA ARG A 313 -23.67 -9.91 2.15
C ARG A 313 -24.41 -10.56 0.98
N LYS A 314 -24.25 -11.87 0.74
CA LYS A 314 -25.03 -12.61 -0.27
C LYS A 314 -26.45 -12.96 0.22
N GLY A 315 -26.79 -12.65 1.48
CA GLY A 315 -28.07 -12.94 2.12
C GLY A 315 -29.20 -11.92 1.89
N ILE A 316 -29.30 -11.30 0.70
CA ILE A 316 -30.59 -10.69 0.29
C ILE A 316 -31.15 -11.56 -0.84
N GLN A 317 -31.93 -12.58 -0.49
CA GLN A 317 -32.82 -13.21 -1.44
C GLN A 317 -33.89 -12.18 -1.81
N LEU A 318 -33.65 -11.45 -2.90
CA LEU A 318 -34.66 -10.61 -3.50
C LEU A 318 -35.81 -11.53 -3.92
N ASP A 319 -37.01 -11.28 -3.42
CA ASP A 319 -38.17 -12.02 -3.90
C ASP A 319 -38.31 -11.82 -5.43
N LYS A 320 -39.13 -12.65 -6.08
CA LYS A 320 -39.30 -12.58 -7.55
C LYS A 320 -39.74 -11.19 -8.03
N ALA A 321 -40.40 -10.39 -7.19
CA ALA A 321 -40.82 -9.03 -7.53
C ALA A 321 -39.65 -8.04 -7.40
N MET A 322 -38.83 -8.14 -6.35
CA MET A 322 -37.64 -7.34 -6.12
C MET A 322 -36.54 -7.63 -7.15
N GLU A 323 -36.35 -8.90 -7.54
CA GLU A 323 -35.38 -9.25 -8.59
C GLU A 323 -35.83 -8.71 -9.95
N LYS A 324 -37.14 -8.79 -10.25
CA LYS A 324 -37.73 -8.16 -11.44
C LYS A 324 -37.56 -6.65 -11.42
N GLN A 325 -37.64 -6.01 -10.25
CA GLN A 325 -37.42 -4.57 -10.09
C GLN A 325 -35.94 -4.21 -10.26
N ARG A 326 -35.02 -5.00 -9.69
CA ARG A 326 -33.57 -4.86 -9.86
C ARG A 326 -33.18 -4.94 -11.34
N LEU A 327 -33.67 -5.96 -12.05
CA LEU A 327 -33.42 -6.13 -13.49
C LEU A 327 -33.96 -4.94 -14.31
N ARG A 328 -35.12 -4.38 -13.94
CA ARG A 328 -35.67 -3.18 -14.57
C ARG A 328 -34.79 -1.94 -14.35
N ILE A 329 -34.25 -1.77 -13.15
CA ILE A 329 -33.32 -0.69 -12.82
C ILE A 329 -32.02 -0.84 -13.60
N VAL A 330 -31.42 -2.04 -13.61
CA VAL A 330 -30.20 -2.32 -14.39
C VAL A 330 -30.42 -2.06 -15.88
N HIS A 331 -31.55 -2.52 -16.42
CA HIS A 331 -31.93 -2.26 -17.82
C HIS A 331 -32.06 -0.75 -18.08
N SER A 332 -32.64 0.02 -17.16
CA SER A 332 -32.75 1.48 -17.31
C SER A 332 -31.40 2.19 -17.41
N PHE A 333 -30.40 1.76 -16.64
CA PHE A 333 -29.05 2.30 -16.70
C PHE A 333 -28.32 1.90 -17.99
N CYS A 334 -28.51 0.68 -18.48
CA CYS A 334 -27.99 0.26 -19.78
C CYS A 334 -28.57 1.10 -20.93
N VAL A 335 -29.88 1.33 -20.93
CA VAL A 335 -30.55 2.19 -21.94
C VAL A 335 -30.04 3.64 -21.86
N ALA A 336 -29.90 4.19 -20.65
CA ALA A 336 -29.36 5.54 -20.44
C ALA A 336 -27.90 5.67 -20.91
N LYS A 337 -27.08 4.64 -20.67
CA LYS A 337 -25.68 4.60 -21.15
C LYS A 337 -25.63 4.60 -22.68
N HIS A 338 -26.42 3.75 -23.35
CA HIS A 338 -26.49 3.73 -24.81
C HIS A 338 -26.91 5.08 -25.39
N LEU A 339 -27.90 5.76 -24.79
CA LEU A 339 -28.30 7.11 -25.19
C LEU A 339 -27.17 8.13 -25.05
N TYR A 340 -26.40 8.05 -23.97
CA TYR A 340 -25.26 8.93 -23.74
C TYR A 340 -24.14 8.68 -24.75
N ASP A 341 -23.78 7.42 -24.99
CA ASP A 341 -22.72 7.03 -25.92
C ASP A 341 -23.07 7.42 -27.38
N GLU A 342 -24.32 7.22 -27.79
CA GLU A 342 -24.85 7.69 -29.08
C GLU A 342 -24.81 9.22 -29.20
N GLN A 343 -25.22 9.96 -28.16
CA GLN A 343 -25.13 11.44 -28.15
C GLN A 343 -23.68 11.95 -28.21
N VAL A 344 -22.75 11.26 -27.56
CA VAL A 344 -21.32 11.57 -27.62
C VAL A 344 -20.75 11.28 -29.01
N HIS A 345 -21.17 10.18 -29.65
CA HIS A 345 -20.81 9.87 -31.04
C HIS A 345 -21.31 10.92 -32.04
N ILE A 346 -22.57 11.38 -31.89
CA ILE A 346 -23.14 12.47 -32.70
C ILE A 346 -22.33 13.77 -32.53
N ARG A 347 -21.93 14.10 -31.30
CA ARG A 347 -21.16 15.33 -31.03
C ARG A 347 -19.74 15.31 -31.58
N LYS A 348 -19.14 14.13 -31.79
CA LYS A 348 -17.78 13.98 -32.32
C LYS A 348 -17.72 13.93 -33.85
N ASN A 349 -18.77 13.49 -34.54
CA ASN A 349 -18.80 13.39 -36.01
C ASN A 349 -19.52 14.59 -36.66
N LYS A 350 -18.77 15.49 -37.31
CA LYS A 350 -19.28 16.69 -38.01
C LYS A 350 -19.80 16.44 -39.45
N SER A 351 -20.09 15.19 -39.82
CA SER A 351 -20.65 14.85 -41.14
C SER A 351 -22.18 14.96 -41.13
N MET A 352 -22.74 15.69 -42.09
CA MET A 352 -24.20 15.91 -42.23
C MET A 352 -24.97 14.61 -42.51
N HIS A 353 -24.30 13.61 -43.11
CA HIS A 353 -24.89 12.32 -43.48
C HIS A 353 -25.02 11.36 -42.27
N ASP A 354 -24.02 11.36 -41.37
CA ASP A 354 -24.01 10.50 -40.18
C ASP A 354 -24.93 11.03 -39.07
N SER A 355 -25.08 12.36 -39.01
CA SER A 355 -26.02 13.03 -38.09
C SER A 355 -27.48 12.63 -38.35
N MET A 356 -27.84 12.38 -39.61
CA MET A 356 -29.20 11.99 -39.99
C MET A 356 -29.49 10.50 -39.69
N HIS A 357 -28.47 9.64 -39.76
CA HIS A 357 -28.57 8.23 -39.34
C HIS A 357 -28.73 8.10 -37.83
N ALA A 358 -27.98 8.90 -37.06
CA ALA A 358 -28.07 8.93 -35.61
C ALA A 358 -29.36 9.61 -35.11
N PHE A 359 -29.89 10.61 -35.83
CA PHE A 359 -31.20 11.19 -35.56
C PHE A 359 -32.34 10.19 -35.83
N LYS A 360 -32.23 9.36 -36.89
CA LYS A 360 -33.14 8.22 -37.12
C LYS A 360 -33.00 7.12 -36.07
N ALA A 361 -31.82 6.90 -35.50
CA ALA A 361 -31.60 5.97 -34.39
C ALA A 361 -32.27 6.47 -33.09
N LEU A 362 -32.19 7.78 -32.81
CA LEU A 362 -32.91 8.42 -31.70
C LEU A 362 -34.44 8.41 -31.87
N GLN A 363 -34.95 8.45 -33.10
CA GLN A 363 -36.39 8.29 -33.39
C GLN A 363 -36.89 6.84 -33.28
N ARG A 364 -36.00 5.83 -33.28
CA ARG A 364 -36.38 4.42 -33.09
C ARG A 364 -36.66 4.05 -31.63
N PHE A 365 -36.49 4.98 -30.69
CA PHE A 365 -36.85 4.76 -29.29
C PHE A 365 -38.36 4.59 -29.13
N GLN A 366 -38.77 3.39 -28.75
CA GLN A 366 -40.16 3.03 -28.57
C GLN A 366 -40.69 3.53 -27.22
N ALA A 367 -42.01 3.68 -27.09
CA ALA A 367 -42.67 4.08 -25.84
C ALA A 367 -42.34 3.14 -24.65
N SER A 368 -41.95 1.90 -24.93
CA SER A 368 -41.48 0.91 -23.95
C SER A 368 -40.19 1.33 -23.24
N ASP A 369 -39.26 2.02 -23.91
CA ASP A 369 -37.95 2.41 -23.36
C ASP A 369 -38.06 3.59 -22.40
N ARG A 370 -38.99 4.53 -22.65
CA ARG A 370 -39.31 5.63 -21.72
C ARG A 370 -39.79 5.12 -20.37
N LYS A 371 -40.57 4.04 -20.35
CA LYS A 371 -41.07 3.42 -19.12
C LYS A 371 -39.94 2.86 -18.26
N TYR A 372 -38.86 2.35 -18.85
CA TYR A 372 -37.69 1.91 -18.10
C TYR A 372 -36.86 3.08 -17.58
N LEU A 373 -36.70 4.15 -18.36
CA LEU A 373 -36.01 5.37 -17.92
C LEU A 373 -36.71 6.05 -16.73
N GLU A 374 -38.05 6.05 -16.70
CA GLU A 374 -38.83 6.54 -15.55
C GLU A 374 -38.59 5.71 -14.27
N ILE A 375 -38.39 4.38 -14.40
CA ILE A 375 -38.06 3.51 -13.26
C ILE A 375 -36.66 3.84 -12.72
N GLY A 376 -35.68 4.05 -13.59
CA GLY A 376 -34.34 4.50 -13.20
C GLY A 376 -34.35 5.88 -12.55
N ALA A 377 -35.13 6.82 -13.09
CA ALA A 377 -35.28 8.16 -12.52
C ALA A 377 -35.91 8.14 -11.12
N LYS A 378 -36.97 7.35 -10.92
CA LYS A 378 -37.58 7.15 -9.59
C LYS A 378 -36.61 6.49 -8.61
N PHE A 379 -35.82 5.52 -9.05
CA PHE A 379 -34.79 4.89 -8.21
C PHE A 379 -33.74 5.91 -7.75
N LEU A 380 -33.23 6.75 -8.67
CA LEU A 380 -32.26 7.81 -8.34
C LEU A 380 -32.86 8.86 -7.39
N GLN A 381 -34.14 9.21 -7.57
CA GLN A 381 -34.84 10.16 -6.72
C GLN A 381 -35.05 9.60 -5.29
N CYS A 382 -35.34 8.31 -5.16
CA CYS A 382 -35.43 7.65 -3.84
C CYS A 382 -34.06 7.52 -3.17
N THR A 383 -32.99 7.22 -3.90
CA THR A 383 -31.62 7.13 -3.33
C THR A 383 -31.02 8.49 -3.02
N GLN A 384 -31.35 9.55 -3.77
CA GLN A 384 -30.97 10.93 -3.46
C GLN A 384 -31.58 11.47 -2.17
N ALA A 385 -32.70 10.92 -1.70
CA ALA A 385 -33.28 11.30 -0.41
C ALA A 385 -32.53 10.69 0.80
N GLU A 386 -31.72 9.64 0.59
CA GLU A 386 -30.98 8.91 1.64
C GLU A 386 -29.46 9.10 1.59
N LEU A 387 -28.92 9.75 0.54
CA LEU A 387 -27.49 10.02 0.40
C LEU A 387 -27.05 11.14 1.35
N ASN A 388 -26.04 10.86 2.19
CA ASN A 388 -25.42 11.92 2.98
C ASN A 388 -24.70 12.93 2.05
N THR A 389 -24.63 14.20 2.47
CA THR A 389 -24.10 15.32 1.68
C THR A 389 -22.65 15.13 1.19
N GLN A 390 -21.89 14.26 1.86
CA GLN A 390 -20.51 13.87 1.56
C GLN A 390 -20.44 12.82 0.44
N GLN A 391 -21.35 11.84 0.42
CA GLN A 391 -21.45 10.84 -0.65
C GLN A 391 -21.93 11.46 -1.97
N GLU A 392 -22.83 12.43 -1.89
CA GLU A 392 -23.28 13.21 -3.06
C GLU A 392 -22.13 14.09 -3.61
N LYS A 393 -21.33 14.71 -2.74
CA LYS A 393 -20.10 15.44 -3.13
C LYS A 393 -19.08 14.52 -3.79
N MET A 394 -18.88 13.31 -3.26
CA MET A 394 -17.93 12.34 -3.79
C MET A 394 -18.36 11.83 -5.17
N LEU A 395 -19.63 11.52 -5.38
CA LEU A 395 -20.16 11.12 -6.69
C LEU A 395 -20.12 12.26 -7.71
N LYS A 396 -20.39 13.51 -7.29
CA LYS A 396 -20.21 14.71 -8.12
C LYS A 396 -18.73 14.93 -8.47
N GLN A 397 -17.81 14.70 -7.55
CA GLN A 397 -16.37 14.78 -7.79
C GLN A 397 -15.87 13.67 -8.70
N VAL A 398 -16.24 12.41 -8.48
CA VAL A 398 -15.87 11.27 -9.35
C VAL A 398 -16.45 11.46 -10.76
N GLY A 399 -17.70 11.92 -10.87
CA GLY A 399 -18.31 12.30 -12.13
C GLY A 399 -17.65 13.52 -12.79
N ALA A 400 -17.08 14.44 -12.02
CA ALA A 400 -16.29 15.56 -12.54
C ALA A 400 -14.88 15.14 -12.97
N THR A 401 -14.23 14.21 -12.25
CA THR A 401 -12.91 13.65 -12.58
C THR A 401 -12.93 12.82 -13.85
N ILE A 402 -13.97 12.01 -14.06
CA ILE A 402 -14.16 11.22 -15.29
C ILE A 402 -14.52 12.12 -16.49
N ARG A 403 -15.19 13.27 -16.26
CA ARG A 403 -15.46 14.27 -17.31
C ARG A 403 -14.25 15.17 -17.60
N ASN A 404 -13.33 15.31 -16.65
CA ASN A 404 -12.12 16.13 -16.79
C ASN A 404 -10.92 15.37 -17.38
N SER A 405 -10.91 14.03 -17.40
CA SER A 405 -9.80 13.26 -17.98
C SER A 405 -9.70 13.42 -19.50
N SER A 406 -10.82 13.56 -20.23
CA SER A 406 -10.80 13.86 -21.67
C SER A 406 -10.42 15.32 -21.97
N VAL A 407 -10.82 16.26 -21.10
CA VAL A 407 -10.52 17.69 -21.25
C VAL A 407 -9.09 18.03 -20.83
N PHE A 408 -8.49 17.26 -19.91
CA PHE A 408 -7.10 17.43 -19.48
C PHE A 408 -6.11 17.01 -20.58
N LEU A 409 -6.37 15.89 -21.27
CA LEU A 409 -5.57 15.44 -22.42
C LEU A 409 -5.69 16.39 -23.64
N GLU A 410 -6.89 16.93 -23.91
CA GLU A 410 -7.07 17.95 -24.95
C GLU A 410 -6.46 19.30 -24.56
N ARG A 411 -6.55 19.73 -23.30
CA ARG A 411 -5.92 20.97 -22.81
C ARG A 411 -4.40 20.88 -22.78
N PHE A 412 -3.81 19.73 -22.46
CA PHE A 412 -2.35 19.58 -22.42
C PHE A 412 -1.73 19.77 -23.82
N ASN A 413 -2.38 19.27 -24.86
CA ASN A 413 -1.95 19.48 -26.24
C ASN A 413 -2.25 20.89 -26.76
N HIS A 414 -3.39 21.49 -26.39
CA HIS A 414 -3.70 22.88 -26.76
C HIS A 414 -2.84 23.92 -26.02
N LEU A 415 -2.34 23.63 -24.82
CA LEU A 415 -1.49 24.53 -24.04
C LEU A 415 -0.09 24.66 -24.65
N LYS A 416 0.52 23.57 -25.12
CA LYS A 416 1.80 23.64 -25.88
C LYS A 416 1.68 24.46 -27.15
N ASP A 417 0.57 24.30 -27.88
CA ASP A 417 0.36 24.99 -29.16
C ASP A 417 -0.02 26.47 -28.97
N ARG A 418 -0.72 26.80 -27.87
CA ARG A 418 -0.99 28.19 -27.47
C ARG A 418 0.23 28.88 -26.88
N GLU A 419 1.09 28.17 -26.13
CA GLU A 419 2.32 28.73 -25.59
C GLU A 419 3.31 29.09 -26.70
N LEU A 420 3.43 28.25 -27.74
CA LEU A 420 4.28 28.53 -28.90
C LEU A 420 3.76 29.74 -29.69
N LYS A 421 2.43 29.79 -29.93
CA LYS A 421 1.79 30.94 -30.61
C LYS A 421 1.85 32.22 -29.78
N ALA A 422 1.73 32.14 -28.46
CA ALA A 422 1.85 33.29 -27.57
C ALA A 422 3.29 33.82 -27.53
N LYS A 423 4.32 32.95 -27.49
CA LYS A 423 5.73 33.35 -27.60
C LYS A 423 6.01 34.07 -28.92
N MET A 424 5.52 33.55 -30.04
CA MET A 424 5.66 34.19 -31.36
C MET A 424 4.93 35.53 -31.48
N VAL A 425 3.82 35.72 -30.77
CA VAL A 425 3.10 37.00 -30.74
C VAL A 425 3.80 37.99 -29.80
N LEU A 426 4.28 37.55 -28.64
CA LEU A 426 5.03 38.38 -27.68
C LEU A 426 6.37 38.87 -28.24
N GLU A 427 7.05 38.07 -29.08
CA GLU A 427 8.26 38.51 -29.81
C GLU A 427 8.00 39.58 -30.87
N ARG A 428 6.73 39.81 -31.25
CA ARG A 428 6.33 40.77 -32.31
C ARG A 428 5.69 42.04 -31.78
N LEU A 429 5.40 42.15 -30.49
CA LEU A 429 4.76 43.33 -29.89
C LEU A 429 5.80 44.41 -29.54
N GLY A 430 5.44 45.67 -29.79
CA GLY A 430 6.30 46.80 -29.45
C GLY A 430 6.37 47.03 -27.93
N THR A 431 7.41 47.72 -27.47
CA THR A 431 7.64 48.00 -26.02
C THR A 431 6.46 48.71 -25.35
N HIS A 432 5.70 49.53 -26.09
CA HIS A 432 4.51 50.21 -25.59
C HIS A 432 3.35 49.24 -25.31
N GLU A 433 3.09 48.27 -26.20
CA GLU A 433 1.98 47.31 -26.09
C GLU A 433 2.24 46.29 -24.97
N LEU A 434 3.51 45.93 -24.76
CA LEU A 434 3.95 45.13 -23.61
C LEU A 434 3.73 45.86 -22.28
N HIS A 435 3.89 47.20 -22.25
CA HIS A 435 3.67 48.00 -21.04
C HIS A 435 2.17 48.04 -20.67
N GLU A 436 1.29 48.25 -21.65
CA GLU A 436 -0.17 48.22 -21.42
C GLU A 436 -0.65 46.84 -20.95
N LEU A 437 -0.08 45.76 -21.49
CA LEU A 437 -0.39 44.41 -21.05
C LEU A 437 0.05 44.17 -19.59
N LEU A 438 1.23 44.67 -19.21
CA LEU A 438 1.75 44.57 -17.85
C LEU A 438 0.88 45.35 -16.85
N ASP A 439 0.43 46.55 -17.24
CA ASP A 439 -0.45 47.38 -16.41
C ASP A 439 -1.84 46.76 -16.25
N PHE A 440 -2.37 46.13 -17.30
CA PHE A 440 -3.59 45.33 -17.22
C PHE A 440 -3.43 44.15 -16.24
N TYR A 441 -2.30 43.43 -16.29
CA TYR A 441 -2.03 42.33 -15.37
C TYR A 441 -1.90 42.79 -13.90
N LYS A 442 -1.25 43.93 -13.66
CA LYS A 442 -1.17 44.54 -12.32
C LYS A 442 -2.55 44.97 -11.81
N MET A 443 -3.39 45.55 -12.68
CA MET A 443 -4.76 45.93 -12.35
C MET A 443 -5.61 44.71 -11.98
N MET A 444 -5.48 43.62 -12.74
CA MET A 444 -6.15 42.35 -12.45
C MET A 444 -5.68 41.73 -11.15
N ALA A 445 -4.37 41.73 -10.88
CA ALA A 445 -3.81 41.21 -9.62
C ALA A 445 -4.30 41.99 -8.39
N ALA A 446 -4.42 43.32 -8.50
CA ALA A 446 -4.96 44.17 -7.45
C ALA A 446 -6.47 43.90 -7.21
N ALA A 447 -7.23 43.61 -8.28
CA ALA A 447 -8.65 43.25 -8.17
C ALA A 447 -8.84 41.89 -7.48
N THR A 448 -8.02 40.88 -7.81
CA THR A 448 -8.07 39.57 -7.15
C THR A 448 -7.61 39.63 -5.70
N ALA A 449 -6.60 40.44 -5.36
CA ALA A 449 -6.17 40.64 -3.98
C ALA A 449 -7.30 41.23 -3.11
N LYS A 450 -8.02 42.24 -3.62
CA LYS A 450 -9.19 42.83 -2.94
C LYS A 450 -10.33 41.82 -2.72
N ILE A 451 -10.58 40.93 -3.67
CA ILE A 451 -11.61 39.89 -3.55
C ILE A 451 -11.22 38.83 -2.50
N LEU A 452 -9.92 38.57 -2.34
CA LEU A 452 -9.41 37.62 -1.34
C LEU A 452 -9.40 38.22 0.07
N GLU A 453 -9.05 39.49 0.24
CA GLU A 453 -9.12 40.19 1.53
C GLU A 453 -10.57 40.34 2.05
N GLY A 454 -11.53 40.63 1.17
CA GLY A 454 -12.96 40.68 1.50
C GLY A 454 -13.59 39.34 1.92
N ARG A 455 -12.89 38.22 1.70
CA ARG A 455 -13.29 36.89 2.23
C ARG A 455 -12.77 36.61 3.63
N SER A 456 -11.80 37.38 4.13
CA SER A 456 -11.25 37.20 5.49
C SER A 456 -12.13 37.84 6.57
N GLU A 457 -12.83 38.94 6.26
CA GLU A 457 -13.73 39.62 7.21
C GLU A 457 -15.04 38.84 7.44
N ASN A 458 -15.50 38.06 6.45
CA ASN A 458 -16.70 37.21 6.57
C ASN A 458 -16.48 35.89 7.33
N ARG A 459 -15.31 35.66 7.94
CA ARG A 459 -15.01 34.49 8.80
C ARG A 459 -14.94 34.80 10.30
N LYS A 460 -15.31 36.01 10.75
CA LYS A 460 -15.45 36.34 12.18
C LYS A 460 -16.89 36.24 12.74
N PHE A 461 -17.85 35.79 11.94
CA PHE A 461 -19.19 35.41 12.40
C PHE A 461 -19.60 34.09 11.75
N LEU A 462 -19.11 33.00 12.35
CA LEU A 462 -19.57 31.61 12.38
C LEU A 462 -18.43 30.78 12.99
#